data_AF-A0A1T4XWD9-F1
#
_entry.id   AF-A0A1T4XWD9-F1
#
_cell.length_a   1.000
_cell.length_b   1.000
_cell.length_c   1.000
_cell.angle_alpha   90.00
_cell.angle_beta   90.00
_cell.angle_gamma   90.00
#
_symmetry.space_group_name_H-M   'P 1'
#
loop_
_entity.id
_entity.type
_entity.pdbx_description
1 polymer ?
#
loop_
_entity_poly.entity_id
_entity_poly.type
_entity_poly.pdbx_seq_one_letter_code
_entity_poly.pdbx_strand_id
1 'polypeptide(L)'
;MGLFAGPIIFILAEALCYYNAGESLILEGEAEEIAKAMQNDDIESDDREGMVCEYLERLLPEDWDSMGLSERRNFLRGDGYGRNVNVKRSMVSTMEIWCELFEREPSSMRKADSYEINAILRKIEGWERSDRMIKIPIYGRQRVYMRVNR
;
A
#
# COMPACT_ATOMS: atom_id res chain seq x y z
N MET A 1 23.98 -14.30 52.35
CA MET A 1 22.50 -14.29 52.30
C MET A 1 22.09 -13.80 50.92
N GLY A 2 21.20 -14.54 50.25
CA GLY A 2 20.49 -14.17 49.00
C GLY A 2 21.29 -14.45 47.71
N LEU A 3 21.14 -15.57 46.98
CA LEU A 3 20.00 -16.01 46.12
C LEU A 3 19.77 -15.01 44.95
N PHE A 4 19.78 -15.28 43.64
CA PHE A 4 19.56 -16.42 42.72
C PHE A 4 20.39 -16.13 41.43
N ALA A 5 21.14 -17.06 40.81
CA ALA A 5 20.74 -18.18 39.94
C ALA A 5 20.13 -17.81 38.58
N GLY A 6 20.89 -18.07 37.50
CA GLY A 6 20.35 -18.68 36.26
C GLY A 6 20.20 -17.79 35.01
N PRO A 7 20.71 -18.22 33.84
CA PRO A 7 20.54 -17.56 32.55
C PRO A 7 19.14 -17.87 31.97
N ILE A 8 18.46 -16.88 31.41
CA ILE A 8 17.11 -17.07 30.84
C ILE A 8 17.23 -17.09 29.31
N ILE A 9 17.65 -18.26 28.81
CA ILE A 9 17.19 -18.79 27.52
C ILE A 9 16.03 -19.72 27.88
N PHE A 10 14.81 -19.31 27.53
CA PHE A 10 13.69 -20.20 27.23
C PHE A 10 13.43 -19.99 25.73
N ILE A 11 14.02 -20.80 24.84
CA ILE A 11 13.49 -22.10 24.39
C ILE A 11 12.01 -21.96 24.03
N LEU A 12 11.73 -21.55 22.80
CA LEU A 12 10.50 -21.88 22.10
C LEU A 12 10.79 -23.04 21.14
N ALA A 13 11.17 -24.17 21.74
CA ALA A 13 10.94 -25.47 21.14
C ALA A 13 9.80 -26.09 21.95
N GLU A 14 8.61 -26.21 21.35
CA GLU A 14 7.90 -27.49 21.24
C GLU A 14 6.48 -27.31 20.64
N ALA A 15 6.27 -28.06 19.57
CA ALA A 15 5.00 -28.58 19.03
C ALA A 15 4.02 -27.60 18.35
N LEU A 16 4.07 -27.49 17.03
CA LEU A 16 3.47 -28.39 16.01
C LEU A 16 1.97 -28.15 15.74
N CYS A 17 1.72 -27.76 14.49
CA CYS A 17 0.76 -28.33 13.54
C CYS A 17 -0.75 -28.35 13.87
N TYR A 18 -1.54 -27.74 12.96
CA TYR A 18 -2.07 -28.53 11.84
C TYR A 18 -2.33 -27.68 10.59
N TYR A 19 -1.90 -28.25 9.47
CA TYR A 19 -2.00 -27.81 8.10
C TYR A 19 -3.18 -28.54 7.43
N ASN A 20 -4.01 -27.84 6.64
CA ASN A 20 -4.87 -28.40 5.58
C ASN A 20 -5.39 -27.20 4.76
N ALA A 21 -5.23 -27.01 3.45
CA ALA A 21 -4.73 -27.83 2.35
C ALA A 21 -4.36 -26.90 1.16
N GLY A 22 -3.31 -27.26 0.41
CA GLY A 22 -2.97 -26.78 -0.95
C GLY A 22 -2.50 -25.32 -1.05
N GLU A 23 -1.27 -24.96 -1.42
CA GLU A 23 -0.29 -25.58 -2.32
C GLU A 23 1.16 -25.21 -1.92
N SER A 24 2.07 -26.15 -2.19
CA SER A 24 3.56 -26.21 -2.14
C SER A 24 4.37 -24.91 -1.87
N LEU A 25 5.22 -24.81 -0.82
CA LEU A 25 6.60 -25.36 -0.60
C LEU A 25 7.62 -24.86 -1.66
N ILE A 26 8.84 -24.32 -1.43
CA ILE A 26 9.82 -24.23 -0.31
C ILE A 26 10.78 -23.02 -0.65
N LEU A 27 11.36 -22.19 0.24
CA LEU A 27 12.55 -22.31 1.13
C LEU A 27 12.73 -20.90 1.71
N GLU A 28 12.50 -20.60 2.99
CA GLU A 28 13.30 -20.97 4.18
C GLU A 28 14.82 -20.98 3.94
N GLY A 29 15.46 -19.89 4.35
CA GLY A 29 16.90 -19.81 4.54
C GLY A 29 17.43 -18.39 4.58
N GLU A 30 17.05 -17.55 5.55
CA GLU A 30 17.79 -16.33 5.95
C GLU A 30 17.13 -15.67 7.19
N ALA A 31 17.06 -16.40 8.31
CA ALA A 31 16.40 -15.93 9.53
C ALA A 31 17.29 -15.08 10.46
N GLU A 32 18.46 -14.61 10.02
CA GLU A 32 19.41 -13.89 10.88
C GLU A 32 19.72 -12.43 10.43
N GLU A 33 19.24 -12.00 9.25
CA GLU A 33 19.34 -10.61 8.76
C GLU A 33 18.07 -9.75 9.03
N ILE A 34 17.05 -10.32 9.67
CA ILE A 34 15.69 -9.73 9.73
C ILE A 34 15.58 -8.58 10.75
N ALA A 35 16.41 -8.56 11.79
CA ALA A 35 16.27 -7.60 12.89
C ALA A 35 16.62 -6.13 12.51
N LYS A 36 17.47 -5.92 11.49
CA LYS A 36 17.75 -4.58 10.94
C LYS A 36 16.82 -4.22 9.79
N ALA A 37 16.36 -5.21 9.03
CA ALA A 37 15.35 -5.02 7.99
C ALA A 37 14.05 -4.45 8.60
N MET A 38 13.58 -5.01 9.72
CA MET A 38 12.37 -4.55 10.40
C MET A 38 12.38 -3.05 10.76
N GLN A 39 13.51 -2.49 11.18
CA GLN A 39 13.59 -1.05 11.50
C GLN A 39 13.54 -0.17 10.26
N ASN A 40 14.17 -0.59 9.15
CA ASN A 40 14.13 0.15 7.89
C ASN A 40 12.79 0.02 7.17
N ASP A 41 12.16 -1.17 7.24
CA ASP A 41 10.83 -1.42 6.69
C ASP A 41 9.76 -0.57 7.38
N ASP A 42 9.83 -0.38 8.70
CA ASP A 42 8.89 0.48 9.42
C ASP A 42 9.05 1.96 9.01
N ILE A 43 10.29 2.44 8.84
CA ILE A 43 10.56 3.80 8.36
C ILE A 43 10.08 3.96 6.90
N GLU A 44 10.43 3.03 6.01
CA GLU A 44 10.01 3.08 4.60
C GLU A 44 8.48 2.97 4.45
N SER A 45 7.82 2.17 5.30
CA SER A 45 6.36 2.09 5.31
C SER A 45 5.72 3.39 5.76
N ASP A 46 6.31 4.13 6.70
CA ASP A 46 5.81 5.41 7.17
C ASP A 46 5.95 6.49 6.09
N ASP A 47 7.11 6.54 5.41
CA ASP A 47 7.34 7.43 4.26
C ASP A 47 6.30 7.20 3.16
N ARG A 48 6.07 5.94 2.78
CA ARG A 48 5.06 5.59 1.75
C ARG A 48 3.64 5.93 2.21
N GLU A 49 3.33 5.74 3.49
CA GLU A 49 2.02 6.06 4.05
C GLU A 49 1.73 7.57 3.96
N GLY A 50 2.71 8.41 4.31
CA GLY A 50 2.63 9.87 4.15
C GLY A 50 2.37 10.27 2.70
N MET A 51 3.13 9.72 1.74
CA MET A 51 2.95 10.00 0.32
C MET A 51 1.55 9.62 -0.20
N VAL A 52 1.03 8.46 0.23
CA VAL A 52 -0.32 8.03 -0.18
C VAL A 52 -1.38 8.95 0.42
N CYS A 53 -1.23 9.36 1.69
CA CYS A 53 -2.15 10.29 2.33
C CYS A 53 -2.22 11.63 1.58
N GLU A 54 -1.05 12.23 1.27
CA GLU A 54 -0.97 13.46 0.48
C GLU A 54 -1.57 13.29 -0.92
N TYR A 55 -1.31 12.15 -1.57
CA TYR A 55 -1.92 11.83 -2.85
C TYR A 55 -3.44 11.86 -2.77
N LEU A 56 -4.05 11.23 -1.75
CA LEU A 56 -5.51 11.13 -1.58
C LEU A 56 -6.20 12.45 -1.27
N GLU A 57 -5.53 13.35 -0.54
CA GLU A 57 -6.03 14.68 -0.18
C GLU A 57 -5.84 15.72 -1.30
N ARG A 58 -4.97 15.44 -2.27
CA ARG A 58 -4.72 16.35 -3.39
C ARG A 58 -5.98 16.61 -4.22
N LEU A 59 -6.32 17.88 -4.40
CA LEU A 59 -7.41 18.31 -5.28
C LEU A 59 -7.03 18.06 -6.74
N LEU A 60 -8.00 17.55 -7.48
CA LEU A 60 -7.89 17.18 -8.88
C LEU A 60 -8.60 18.22 -9.77
N PRO A 61 -8.18 18.37 -11.03
CA PRO A 61 -8.92 19.16 -12.00
C PRO A 61 -10.18 18.43 -12.47
N GLU A 62 -11.15 19.17 -13.01
CA GLU A 62 -12.43 18.63 -13.48
C GLU A 62 -12.27 17.62 -14.63
N ASP A 63 -11.23 17.78 -15.45
CA ASP A 63 -10.93 16.91 -16.60
C ASP A 63 -10.10 15.67 -16.24
N TRP A 64 -9.86 15.38 -14.96
CA TRP A 64 -8.97 14.29 -14.51
C TRP A 64 -9.28 12.93 -15.15
N ASP A 65 -10.56 12.57 -15.29
CA ASP A 65 -10.98 11.29 -15.87
C ASP A 65 -10.73 11.19 -17.38
N SER A 66 -10.50 12.32 -18.05
CA SER A 66 -10.15 12.38 -19.47
C SER A 66 -8.63 12.38 -19.71
N MET A 67 -7.83 12.67 -18.67
CA MET A 67 -6.37 12.76 -18.76
C MET A 67 -5.71 11.39 -18.91
N GLY A 68 -4.68 11.31 -19.74
CA GLY A 68 -3.81 10.14 -19.82
C GLY A 68 -2.82 10.03 -18.65
N LEU A 69 -2.19 8.87 -18.51
CA LEU A 69 -1.21 8.60 -17.43
C LEU A 69 -0.09 9.65 -17.36
N SER A 70 0.49 10.03 -18.49
CA SER A 70 1.57 11.02 -18.53
C SER A 70 1.13 12.40 -18.02
N GLU A 71 -0.08 12.84 -18.38
CA GLU A 71 -0.62 14.12 -17.93
C GLU A 71 -0.93 14.08 -16.43
N ARG A 72 -1.47 12.96 -15.92
CA ARG A 72 -1.74 12.75 -14.50
C ARG A 72 -0.45 12.82 -13.68
N ARG A 73 0.62 12.14 -14.12
CA ARG A 73 1.94 12.22 -13.47
C ARG A 73 2.50 13.64 -13.45
N ASN A 74 2.47 14.34 -14.59
CA ASN A 74 2.96 15.72 -14.68
C ASN A 74 2.21 16.64 -13.70
N PHE A 75 0.89 16.50 -13.61
CA PHE A 75 0.09 17.25 -12.65
C PHE A 75 0.49 16.98 -11.19
N LEU A 76 0.74 15.71 -10.84
CA LEU A 76 1.16 15.33 -9.48
C LEU A 76 2.56 15.87 -9.12
N ARG A 77 3.48 15.94 -10.08
CA ARG A 77 4.80 16.58 -9.90
C ARG A 77 4.75 18.10 -9.72
N GLY A 78 3.60 18.73 -9.94
CA GLY A 78 3.42 20.18 -9.74
C GLY A 78 3.29 20.99 -11.02
N ASP A 79 3.21 20.36 -12.20
CA ASP A 79 3.00 21.03 -13.49
C ASP A 79 1.50 21.34 -13.76
N GLY A 80 0.73 21.56 -12.69
CA GLY A 80 -0.71 21.83 -12.74
C GLY A 80 -1.06 23.31 -12.87
N TYR A 81 -0.08 24.18 -13.17
CA TYR A 81 -0.28 25.63 -13.20
C TYR A 81 -1.37 26.04 -14.20
N GLY A 82 -2.31 26.85 -13.73
CA GLY A 82 -3.42 27.36 -14.56
C GLY A 82 -4.64 26.44 -14.69
N ARG A 83 -4.63 25.25 -14.07
CA ARG A 83 -5.83 24.39 -14.00
C ARG A 83 -6.65 24.70 -12.75
N ASN A 84 -7.98 24.73 -12.90
CA ASN A 84 -8.88 24.83 -11.75
C ASN A 84 -8.92 23.48 -11.01
N VAL A 85 -8.41 23.46 -9.78
CA VAL A 85 -8.37 22.27 -8.91
C VAL A 85 -9.46 22.38 -7.84
N ASN A 86 -10.60 21.73 -8.07
CA ASN A 86 -11.77 21.80 -7.19
C ASN A 86 -12.39 20.43 -6.88
N VAL A 87 -11.94 19.36 -7.54
CA VAL A 87 -12.51 18.02 -7.38
C VAL A 87 -11.76 17.29 -6.27
N LYS A 88 -12.48 16.90 -5.23
CA LYS A 88 -11.97 15.98 -4.21
C LYS A 88 -12.04 14.54 -4.72
N ARG A 89 -10.97 13.77 -4.51
CA ARG A 89 -10.95 12.35 -4.86
C ARG A 89 -11.93 11.57 -3.97
N SER A 90 -12.88 10.90 -4.61
CA SER A 90 -13.92 10.09 -3.96
C SER A 90 -13.66 8.58 -4.04
N MET A 91 -12.85 8.15 -5.01
CA MET A 91 -12.45 6.76 -5.18
C MET A 91 -11.00 6.65 -5.64
N VAL A 92 -10.34 5.54 -5.32
CA VAL A 92 -8.97 5.24 -5.72
C VAL A 92 -8.76 3.74 -5.84
N SER A 93 -8.00 3.30 -6.82
CA SER A 93 -7.52 1.92 -6.94
C SER A 93 -6.04 1.80 -6.58
N THR A 94 -5.62 0.60 -6.18
CA THR A 94 -4.20 0.30 -5.98
C THR A 94 -3.36 0.55 -7.24
N MET A 95 -3.96 0.38 -8.42
CA MET A 95 -3.30 0.61 -9.71
C MET A 95 -3.02 2.10 -9.97
N GLU A 96 -3.94 2.99 -9.61
CA GLU A 96 -3.72 4.44 -9.70
C GLU A 96 -2.55 4.88 -8.82
N ILE A 97 -2.50 4.43 -7.56
CA ILE A 97 -1.39 4.76 -6.66
C ILE A 97 -0.06 4.25 -7.22
N TRP A 98 -0.01 3.00 -7.68
CA TRP A 98 1.21 2.43 -8.25
C TRP A 98 1.70 3.17 -9.49
N CYS A 99 0.78 3.47 -10.41
CA CYS A 99 1.16 4.05 -11.68
C CYS A 99 1.34 5.56 -11.62
N GLU A 100 0.55 6.27 -10.82
CA GLU A 100 0.52 7.73 -10.80
C GLU A 100 1.39 8.31 -9.69
N LEU A 101 1.35 7.73 -8.48
CA LEU A 101 2.15 8.21 -7.34
C LEU A 101 3.57 7.62 -7.36
N PHE A 102 3.70 6.30 -7.50
CA PHE A 102 5.03 5.66 -7.55
C PHE A 102 5.65 5.64 -8.94
N GLU A 103 4.95 6.20 -9.94
CA GLU A 103 5.39 6.32 -11.32
C GLU A 103 5.87 5.00 -11.97
N ARG A 104 5.29 3.87 -11.53
CA ARG A 104 5.64 2.54 -12.02
C ARG A 104 4.77 2.11 -13.19
N GLU A 105 5.21 1.10 -13.93
CA GLU A 105 4.43 0.55 -15.04
C GLU A 105 3.34 -0.41 -14.53
N PRO A 106 2.15 -0.45 -15.15
CA PRO A 106 1.08 -1.36 -14.73
C PRO A 106 1.50 -2.83 -14.74
N SER A 107 2.31 -3.22 -15.73
CA SER A 107 2.80 -4.59 -15.90
C SER A 107 3.88 -5.00 -14.89
N SER A 108 4.52 -4.05 -14.21
CA SER A 108 5.56 -4.33 -13.22
C SER A 108 5.01 -4.54 -11.80
N MET A 109 3.70 -4.34 -11.58
CA MET A 109 3.07 -4.55 -10.28
C MET A 109 3.06 -6.04 -9.92
N ARG A 110 3.63 -6.38 -8.76
CA ARG A 110 3.56 -7.71 -8.16
C ARG A 110 2.44 -7.76 -7.12
N LYS A 111 2.12 -8.98 -6.67
CA LYS A 111 1.15 -9.18 -5.59
C LYS A 111 1.58 -8.48 -4.29
N ALA A 112 2.87 -8.55 -3.95
CA ALA A 112 3.43 -7.91 -2.76
C ALA A 112 3.20 -6.39 -2.76
N ASP A 113 3.52 -5.71 -3.86
CA ASP A 113 3.29 -4.26 -4.01
C ASP A 113 1.82 -3.90 -3.79
N SER A 114 0.91 -4.72 -4.35
CA SER A 114 -0.52 -4.52 -4.14
C SER A 114 -0.91 -4.69 -2.68
N TYR A 115 -0.39 -5.71 -1.99
CA TYR A 115 -0.67 -5.93 -0.57
C TYR A 115 -0.17 -4.81 0.32
N GLU A 116 1.02 -4.27 0.04
CA GLU A 116 1.60 -3.12 0.75
C GLU A 116 0.74 -1.87 0.60
N ILE A 117 0.38 -1.49 -0.63
CA ILE A 117 -0.51 -0.34 -0.87
C ILE A 117 -1.85 -0.54 -0.17
N ASN A 118 -2.38 -1.77 -0.20
CA ASN A 118 -3.62 -2.09 0.50
C ASN A 118 -3.48 -2.02 2.02
N ALA A 119 -2.31 -2.34 2.58
CA ALA A 119 -2.05 -2.20 4.01
C ALA A 119 -2.04 -0.73 4.43
N ILE A 120 -1.38 0.13 3.64
CA ILE A 120 -1.39 1.58 3.83
C ILE A 120 -2.83 2.11 3.78
N LEU A 121 -3.58 1.82 2.71
CA LEU A 121 -4.95 2.33 2.53
C LEU A 121 -5.91 1.92 3.66
N ARG A 122 -5.70 0.78 4.31
CA ARG A 122 -6.53 0.33 5.44
C ARG A 122 -6.30 1.14 6.72
N LYS A 123 -5.12 1.75 6.87
CA LYS A 123 -4.78 2.58 8.03
C LYS A 123 -5.33 4.01 7.89
N ILE A 124 -5.54 4.46 6.65
CA ILE A 124 -6.01 5.82 6.37
C ILE A 124 -7.50 5.94 6.72
N GLU A 125 -7.81 6.79 7.69
CA GLU A 125 -9.19 7.06 8.09
C GLU A 125 -10.00 7.73 6.97
N GLY A 126 -11.30 7.44 6.92
CA GLY A 126 -12.19 8.00 5.91
C GLY A 126 -12.11 7.30 4.54
N TRP A 127 -11.36 6.21 4.41
CA TRP A 127 -11.33 5.38 3.21
C TRP A 127 -11.73 3.93 3.51
N GLU A 128 -12.66 3.39 2.73
CA GLU A 128 -13.13 2.01 2.89
C GLU A 128 -13.06 1.23 1.59
N ARG A 129 -12.64 -0.03 1.70
CA ARG A 129 -12.53 -0.93 0.54
C ARG A 129 -13.92 -1.30 0.04
N SER A 130 -14.17 -1.07 -1.25
CA SER A 130 -15.41 -1.50 -1.91
C SER A 130 -15.38 -2.99 -2.23
N ASP A 131 -16.52 -3.66 -2.10
CA ASP A 131 -16.71 -5.02 -2.62
C ASP A 131 -17.00 -5.04 -4.12
N ARG A 132 -17.29 -3.88 -4.71
CA ARG A 132 -17.60 -3.76 -6.13
C ARG A 132 -16.35 -3.47 -6.94
N MET A 133 -16.29 -4.06 -8.13
CA MET A 133 -15.33 -3.70 -9.15
C MET A 133 -15.90 -2.53 -9.97
N ILE A 134 -15.13 -1.45 -10.11
CA ILE A 134 -15.51 -0.27 -10.87
C ILE A 134 -14.59 -0.15 -12.08
N LYS A 135 -15.12 0.33 -13.21
CA LYS A 135 -14.30 0.65 -14.38
C LYS A 135 -13.62 2.00 -14.14
N ILE A 136 -12.30 1.99 -13.98
CA ILE A 136 -11.46 3.17 -13.84
C ILE A 136 -10.93 3.55 -15.23
N PRO A 137 -10.93 4.86 -15.58
CA PRO A 137 -10.25 5.34 -16.78
C PRO A 137 -8.82 4.79 -16.84
N ILE A 138 -8.31 4.51 -18.05
CA ILE A 138 -6.97 3.97 -18.35
C ILE A 138 -6.58 2.60 -17.72
N TYR A 139 -7.25 2.14 -16.64
CA TYR A 139 -6.89 0.92 -15.89
C TYR A 139 -7.94 -0.19 -15.94
N GLY A 140 -9.12 0.06 -16.55
CA GLY A 140 -10.16 -0.94 -16.70
C GLY A 140 -10.85 -1.29 -15.37
N ARG A 141 -11.34 -2.52 -15.22
CA ARG A 141 -12.09 -2.93 -14.03
C ARG A 141 -11.14 -3.19 -12.86
N GLN A 142 -11.23 -2.39 -11.82
CA GLN A 142 -10.40 -2.46 -10.62
C GLN A 142 -11.26 -2.48 -9.35
N ARG A 143 -10.70 -3.06 -8.28
CA ARG A 143 -11.27 -2.89 -6.93
C ARG A 143 -10.79 -1.55 -6.38
N VAL A 144 -11.70 -0.80 -5.78
CA VAL A 144 -11.43 0.56 -5.32
C VAL A 144 -11.65 0.70 -3.82
N TYR A 145 -10.98 1.69 -3.25
CA TYR A 145 -11.37 2.29 -1.99
C TYR A 145 -12.22 3.52 -2.29
N MET A 146 -13.24 3.74 -1.48
CA MET A 146 -14.13 4.89 -1.59
C MET A 146 -13.99 5.72 -0.33
N ARG A 147 -14.03 7.04 -0.52
CA ARG A 147 -14.07 7.97 0.61
C ARG A 147 -15.44 7.86 1.28
N VAL A 148 -15.43 7.63 2.59
CA VAL A 148 -16.62 7.63 3.42
C VAL A 148 -16.64 8.92 4.23
N ASN A 149 -17.74 9.67 4.14
CA ASN A 149 -18.00 10.74 5.10
C ASN A 149 -18.49 10.06 6.38
N ARG A 150 -17.64 10.02 7.41
CA ARG A 150 -18.08 9.72 8.78
C ARG A 150 -18.48 11.01 9.49
#